data_AF-A0A259LYJ1-F1
#
_entry.id   AF-A0A259LYJ1-F1
#
_cell.length_a   1.000
_cell.length_b   1.000
_cell.length_c   1.000
_cell.angle_alpha   90.00
_cell.angle_beta   90.00
_cell.angle_gamma   90.00
#
_symmetry.space_group_name_H-M   'P 1'
#
loop_
_entity.id
_entity.type
_entity.pdbx_description
1 polymer ?
#
loop_
_entity_poly.entity_id
_entity_poly.type
_entity_poly.pdbx_seq_one_letter_code
_entity_poly.pdbx_strand_id
1 'polypeptide(L)'
;MDLSALIALGVFIVLNVLAASSGAVFRPGEWYEQLAKPGWTPPNWAFPVVWSALFLMNAVAGWLVWQAAGMAAGRMDLGLVNVALLWLSIVAVAVLFWPDSPVAAVLQLPYLLWVTIATALNFTVLRMNPGKVRPA
;
A
#
# COMPACT_ATOMS: atom_id res chain seq x y z
N MET A 1 26.23 -7.56 -8.22
CA MET A 1 24.80 -7.92 -8.13
C MET A 1 24.58 -9.13 -9.01
N ASP A 2 23.86 -10.13 -8.51
CA ASP A 2 23.51 -11.32 -9.29
C ASP A 2 22.21 -11.10 -10.09
N LEU A 3 21.85 -12.06 -10.94
CA LEU A 3 20.66 -11.97 -11.79
C LEU A 3 19.36 -11.92 -10.97
N SER A 4 19.32 -12.61 -9.83
CA SER A 4 18.13 -12.66 -8.96
C SER A 4 17.80 -11.28 -8.39
N ALA A 5 18.81 -10.53 -7.94
CA ALA A 5 18.66 -9.16 -7.44
C ALA A 5 18.15 -8.21 -8.54
N LEU A 6 18.64 -8.34 -9.77
CA LEU A 6 18.19 -7.52 -10.90
C LEU A 6 16.75 -7.80 -11.29
N ILE A 7 16.35 -9.08 -11.29
CA ILE A 7 14.95 -9.48 -11.53
C ILE A 7 14.04 -8.89 -10.44
N ALA A 8 14.42 -9.02 -9.16
CA ALA A 8 13.64 -8.47 -8.06
C ALA A 8 13.45 -6.96 -8.19
N LEU A 9 14.52 -6.21 -8.50
CA LEU A 9 14.44 -4.77 -8.74
C LEU A 9 13.46 -4.46 -9.88
N GLY A 10 13.56 -5.17 -11.01
CA GLY A 10 12.63 -5.02 -12.13
C GLY A 10 11.16 -5.25 -11.71
N VAL A 11 10.89 -6.27 -10.90
CA VAL A 11 9.55 -6.56 -10.38
C VAL A 11 9.04 -5.41 -9.50
N PHE A 12 9.85 -4.91 -8.55
CA PHE A 12 9.44 -3.79 -7.69
C PHE A 12 9.16 -2.52 -8.49
N ILE A 13 9.96 -2.23 -9.52
CA ILE A 13 9.72 -1.11 -10.43
C ILE A 13 8.38 -1.29 -11.15
N VAL A 14 8.14 -2.46 -11.75
CA VAL A 14 6.88 -2.73 -12.47
C VAL A 14 5.66 -2.57 -11.56
N LEU A 15 5.70 -3.14 -10.35
CA LEU A 15 4.60 -3.02 -9.38
C LEU A 15 4.32 -1.57 -8.99
N ASN A 16 5.37 -0.77 -8.75
CA ASN A 16 5.20 0.64 -8.42
C ASN A 16 4.71 1.46 -9.62
N VAL A 17 5.13 1.14 -10.85
CA VAL A 17 4.62 1.78 -12.07
C VAL A 17 3.13 1.49 -12.27
N LEU A 18 2.68 0.25 -12.02
CA LEU A 18 1.27 -0.11 -12.06
C LEU A 18 0.44 0.64 -10.99
N ALA A 19 1.01 0.83 -9.78
CA ALA A 19 0.37 1.66 -8.77
C ALA A 19 0.29 3.13 -9.23
N ALA A 20 1.37 3.67 -9.77
CA ALA A 20 1.46 5.04 -10.27
C ALA A 20 0.50 5.33 -11.44
N SER A 21 0.17 4.32 -12.25
CA SER A 21 -0.73 4.51 -13.40
C SER A 21 -2.14 4.92 -12.97
N SER A 22 -2.57 4.60 -11.75
CA SER A 22 -3.85 5.08 -11.21
C SER A 22 -3.94 6.61 -11.24
N GLY A 23 -2.94 7.32 -10.72
CA GLY A 23 -2.90 8.78 -10.74
C GLY A 23 -2.74 9.37 -12.15
N ALA A 24 -2.12 8.62 -13.07
CA ALA A 24 -2.03 9.03 -14.47
C ALA A 24 -3.36 8.92 -15.21
N VAL A 25 -4.21 7.95 -14.83
CA VAL A 25 -5.54 7.69 -15.41
C VAL A 25 -6.61 8.57 -14.78
N PHE A 26 -6.59 8.74 -13.45
CA PHE A 26 -7.58 9.51 -12.70
C PHE A 26 -7.12 10.94 -12.43
N ARG A 27 -6.89 11.73 -13.49
CA ARG A 27 -6.45 13.13 -13.36
C ARG A 27 -7.60 14.06 -12.94
N PRO A 28 -7.35 15.06 -12.08
CA PRO A 28 -8.31 16.13 -11.82
C PRO A 28 -8.57 16.91 -13.12
N GLY A 29 -9.85 17.23 -13.38
CA GLY A 29 -10.27 17.99 -14.57
C GLY A 29 -10.59 19.45 -14.25
N GLU A 30 -11.40 20.09 -15.09
CA GLU A 30 -11.81 21.50 -14.97
C GLU A 30 -12.38 21.86 -13.59
N TRP A 31 -13.09 20.92 -12.94
CA TRP A 31 -13.63 21.11 -11.61
C TRP A 31 -12.55 21.52 -10.60
N TYR A 32 -11.35 20.94 -10.70
CA TYR A 32 -10.23 21.23 -9.79
C TYR A 32 -9.56 22.57 -10.15
N GLU A 33 -9.59 22.96 -11.42
CA GLU A 33 -9.00 24.22 -11.87
C GLU A 33 -9.78 25.44 -11.36
N GLN A 34 -11.10 25.32 -11.25
CA GLN A 34 -12.00 26.39 -10.83
C GLN A 34 -12.01 26.64 -9.30
N LEU A 35 -11.37 25.77 -8.52
CA LEU A 35 -11.32 25.93 -7.07
C LEU A 35 -10.45 27.11 -6.66
N ALA A 36 -10.92 27.86 -5.66
CA ALA A 36 -10.08 28.79 -4.92
C ALA A 36 -9.00 28.00 -4.17
N LYS A 37 -7.73 28.20 -4.56
CA LYS A 37 -6.58 27.47 -4.02
C LYS A 37 -5.76 28.36 -3.09
N PRO A 38 -5.20 27.82 -1.99
CA PRO A 38 -4.19 28.53 -1.20
C PRO A 38 -2.98 28.94 -2.06
N GLY A 39 -2.36 30.08 -1.75
CA GLY A 39 -1.22 30.60 -2.52
C GLY A 39 0.04 29.72 -2.50
N TRP A 40 0.12 28.71 -1.63
CA TRP A 40 1.23 27.76 -1.55
C TRP A 40 1.02 26.50 -2.41
N THR A 41 -0.08 26.41 -3.17
CA THR A 41 -0.39 25.24 -3.98
C THR A 41 0.69 25.02 -5.05
N PRO A 42 1.35 23.85 -5.09
CA PRO A 42 2.35 23.57 -6.11
C PRO A 42 1.76 23.63 -7.53
N PRO A 43 2.56 23.98 -8.55
CA PRO A 43 2.11 23.94 -9.93
C PRO A 43 1.79 22.50 -10.38
N ASN A 44 0.83 22.34 -11.31
CA ASN A 44 0.30 21.04 -11.72
C ASN A 44 1.38 20.03 -12.19
N TRP A 45 2.49 20.50 -12.77
CA TRP A 45 3.59 19.62 -13.22
C TRP A 45 4.41 19.03 -12.06
N ALA A 46 4.38 19.64 -10.88
CA ALA A 46 5.15 19.16 -9.73
C ALA A 46 4.60 17.81 -9.22
N PHE A 47 3.29 17.59 -9.31
CA PHE A 47 2.64 16.36 -8.86
C PHE A 47 3.19 15.10 -9.54
N PRO A 48 3.18 14.96 -10.89
CA PRO A 48 3.73 13.76 -11.53
C PRO A 48 5.23 13.58 -11.24
N VAL A 49 6.01 14.67 -11.15
CA VAL A 49 7.45 14.58 -10.83
C VAL A 49 7.68 14.00 -9.43
N VAL A 50 7.00 14.56 -8.42
CA VAL A 50 7.13 14.11 -7.03
C VAL A 50 6.63 12.67 -6.88
N TRP A 51 5.47 12.34 -7.45
CA TRP A 51 4.93 10.99 -7.40
C TRP A 51 5.87 9.97 -8.06
N SER A 52 6.40 10.26 -9.25
CA SER A 52 7.38 9.39 -9.91
C SER A 52 8.63 9.17 -9.05
N ALA A 53 9.14 10.21 -8.40
CA ALA A 53 10.27 10.08 -7.48
C ALA A 53 9.91 9.17 -6.29
N LEU A 54 8.74 9.37 -5.67
CA LEU A 54 8.30 8.55 -4.53
C LEU A 54 8.12 7.08 -4.90
N PHE A 55 7.50 6.77 -6.04
CA PHE A 55 7.31 5.39 -6.51
C PHE A 55 8.65 4.71 -6.84
N LEU A 56 9.60 5.44 -7.41
CA LEU A 56 10.95 4.92 -7.65
C LEU A 56 11.67 4.65 -6.33
N MET A 57 11.60 5.59 -5.38
CA MET A 57 12.17 5.44 -4.04
C MET A 57 11.56 4.24 -3.32
N ASN A 58 10.24 4.04 -3.40
CA ASN A 58 9.55 2.88 -2.82
C ASN A 58 9.97 1.56 -3.49
N ALA A 59 10.13 1.53 -4.81
CA ALA A 59 10.62 0.36 -5.51
C ALA A 59 12.04 -0.03 -5.05
N VAL A 60 12.94 0.96 -4.94
CA VAL A 60 14.30 0.75 -4.43
C VAL A 60 14.28 0.31 -2.96
N ALA A 61 13.46 0.95 -2.12
CA ALA A 61 13.34 0.57 -0.71
C ALA A 61 12.86 -0.88 -0.54
N GLY A 62 11.81 -1.28 -1.26
CA GLY A 62 11.34 -2.67 -1.26
C GLY A 62 12.39 -3.66 -1.75
N TRP A 63 13.11 -3.30 -2.81
CA TRP A 63 14.22 -4.10 -3.32
C TRP A 63 15.38 -4.23 -2.31
N LEU A 64 15.74 -3.16 -1.59
CA LEU A 64 16.77 -3.20 -0.56
C LEU A 64 16.37 -4.10 0.62
N VAL A 65 15.12 -4.03 1.06
CA VAL A 65 14.59 -4.93 2.11
C VAL A 65 14.60 -6.39 1.63
N TRP A 66 14.20 -6.62 0.38
CA TRP A 66 14.27 -7.94 -0.24
C TRP A 66 15.71 -8.48 -0.32
N GLN A 67 16.67 -7.64 -0.70
CA GLN A 67 18.09 -8.02 -0.73
C GLN A 67 18.62 -8.40 0.66
N ALA A 68 18.16 -7.71 1.70
CA ALA A 68 18.61 -7.94 3.07
C ALA A 68 18.01 -9.20 3.69
N ALA A 69 16.75 -9.54 3.40
CA ALA A 69 16.01 -10.55 4.16
C ALA A 69 15.27 -11.60 3.30
N GLY A 70 15.28 -11.44 1.97
CA GLY A 70 14.60 -12.33 1.01
C GLY A 70 13.12 -12.56 1.32
N MET A 71 12.59 -13.70 0.90
CA MET A 71 11.25 -14.16 1.30
C MET A 71 11.14 -14.48 2.80
N ALA A 72 12.28 -14.62 3.49
CA ALA A 72 12.35 -14.98 4.90
C ALA A 72 12.24 -13.76 5.83
N ALA A 73 11.98 -12.56 5.31
CA ALA A 73 11.81 -11.29 6.04
C ALA A 73 10.58 -11.24 6.98
N GLY A 74 10.06 -12.39 7.41
CA GLY A 74 8.83 -12.58 8.16
C GLY A 74 8.90 -12.05 9.59
N ARG A 75 8.93 -10.72 9.73
CA ARG A 75 8.62 -10.01 10.97
C ARG A 75 7.13 -10.12 11.23
N MET A 76 6.71 -11.23 11.82
CA MET A 76 5.29 -11.53 12.06
C MET A 76 4.63 -10.47 12.93
N ASP A 77 5.39 -9.84 13.84
CA ASP A 77 4.95 -8.68 14.63
C ASP A 77 4.52 -7.51 13.74
N LEU A 78 5.35 -7.15 12.75
CA LEU A 78 5.04 -6.10 11.79
C LEU A 78 3.93 -6.53 10.81
N GLY A 79 3.84 -7.82 10.50
CA GLY A 79 2.74 -8.39 9.72
C GLY A 79 1.38 -8.18 10.39
N LEU A 80 1.30 -8.39 11.71
CA LEU A 80 0.09 -8.13 12.48
C LEU A 80 -0.28 -6.65 12.50
N VAL A 81 0.70 -5.76 12.67
CA VAL A 81 0.46 -4.30 12.60
C VAL A 81 -0.06 -3.91 11.22
N ASN A 82 0.57 -4.43 10.15
CA ASN A 82 0.18 -4.13 8.79
C ASN A 82 -1.25 -4.61 8.48
N VAL A 83 -1.60 -5.85 8.83
CA VAL A 83 -2.95 -6.37 8.57
C VAL A 83 -4.02 -5.65 9.41
N ALA A 84 -3.69 -5.19 10.63
CA ALA A 84 -4.58 -4.38 11.44
C ALA A 84 -4.81 -2.98 10.83
N LEU A 85 -3.75 -2.33 10.34
CA LEU A 85 -3.87 -1.05 9.63
C LEU A 85 -4.68 -1.20 8.34
N LEU A 86 -4.48 -2.29 7.61
CA LEU A 86 -5.28 -2.62 6.43
C LEU A 86 -6.76 -2.81 6.80
N TRP A 87 -7.06 -3.55 7.86
CA TRP A 87 -8.43 -3.72 8.35
C TRP A 87 -9.10 -2.37 8.65
N LEU A 88 -8.41 -1.49 9.37
CA LEU A 88 -8.88 -0.14 9.66
C LEU A 88 -9.11 0.69 8.40
N SER A 89 -8.21 0.59 7.41
CA SER A 89 -8.39 1.29 6.12
C SER A 89 -9.60 0.80 5.34
N ILE A 90 -9.91 -0.51 5.36
CA ILE A 90 -11.07 -1.08 4.66
C ILE A 90 -12.36 -0.57 5.30
N VAL A 91 -12.42 -0.55 6.63
CA VAL A 91 -13.56 0.01 7.36
C VAL A 91 -13.70 1.50 7.06
N ALA A 92 -12.60 2.26 7.08
CA ALA A 92 -12.63 3.68 6.76
C ALA A 92 -13.17 3.93 5.34
N VAL A 93 -12.69 3.19 4.33
CA VAL A 93 -13.20 3.28 2.96
C VAL A 93 -14.68 2.93 2.88
N ALA A 94 -15.13 1.86 3.52
CA ALA A 94 -16.53 1.46 3.53
C ALA A 94 -17.44 2.53 4.15
N VAL A 95 -17.02 3.15 5.26
CA VAL A 95 -17.76 4.23 5.92
C VAL A 95 -17.76 5.51 5.06
N LEU A 96 -16.61 5.88 4.50
CA LEU A 96 -16.48 7.08 3.68
C LEU A 96 -17.28 6.99 2.38
N PHE A 97 -17.38 5.81 1.78
CA PHE A 97 -18.13 5.63 0.54
C PHE A 97 -19.63 5.42 0.78
N TRP A 98 -20.06 5.18 2.01
CA TRP A 98 -21.46 4.92 2.33
C TRP A 98 -22.43 6.03 1.87
N PRO A 99 -22.14 7.33 2.07
CA PRO A 99 -23.03 8.40 1.64
C PRO A 99 -23.13 8.54 0.13
N ASP A 100 -22.05 8.23 -0.60
CA ASP A 100 -21.96 8.39 -2.05
C ASP A 100 -22.46 7.15 -2.81
N SER A 101 -22.12 5.95 -2.34
CA SER A 101 -22.51 4.68 -2.95
C SER A 101 -22.52 3.53 -1.94
N PRO A 102 -23.70 3.15 -1.42
CA PRO A 102 -23.84 1.99 -0.53
C PRO A 102 -23.36 0.69 -1.18
N VAL A 103 -23.51 0.56 -2.50
CA VAL A 103 -23.01 -0.60 -3.24
C VAL A 103 -21.48 -0.68 -3.15
N ALA A 104 -20.76 0.43 -3.37
CA ALA A 104 -19.31 0.45 -3.26
C ALA A 104 -18.81 0.11 -1.85
N ALA A 105 -19.55 0.55 -0.83
CA ALA A 105 -19.28 0.21 0.57
C ALA A 105 -19.53 -1.28 0.86
N VAL A 106 -20.66 -1.83 0.43
CA VAL A 106 -21.02 -3.26 0.64
C VAL A 106 -20.04 -4.19 -0.10
N LEU A 107 -19.53 -3.77 -1.26
CA LEU A 107 -18.51 -4.52 -1.99
C LEU A 107 -17.18 -4.68 -1.22
N GLN A 108 -16.94 -3.89 -0.17
CA GLN A 108 -15.78 -4.09 0.72
C GLN A 108 -15.98 -5.24 1.72
N LEU A 109 -17.22 -5.68 1.98
CA LEU A 109 -17.49 -6.68 3.03
C LEU A 109 -16.82 -8.04 2.81
N PRO A 110 -16.78 -8.62 1.59
CA PRO A 110 -16.03 -9.86 1.36
C PRO A 110 -14.54 -9.70 1.68
N TYR A 111 -13.97 -8.53 1.37
CA TYR A 111 -12.57 -8.24 1.67
C TYR A 111 -12.35 -8.06 3.17
N LEU A 112 -13.22 -7.31 3.84
CA LEU A 112 -13.18 -7.12 5.29
C LEU A 112 -13.31 -8.44 6.06
N LEU A 113 -14.21 -9.33 5.61
CA LEU A 113 -14.37 -10.67 6.18
C LEU A 113 -13.06 -11.45 6.08
N TRP A 114 -12.45 -11.47 4.89
CA TRP A 114 -11.19 -12.17 4.69
C TRP A 114 -10.06 -11.59 5.54
N VAL A 115 -9.93 -10.27 5.60
CA VAL A 115 -8.87 -9.61 6.38
C VAL A 115 -9.10 -9.78 7.88
N THR A 116 -10.35 -9.95 8.34
CA THR A 116 -10.65 -10.33 9.72
C THR A 116 -10.09 -11.72 10.03
N ILE A 117 -10.30 -12.70 9.15
CA ILE A 117 -9.72 -14.04 9.27
C ILE A 117 -8.19 -13.97 9.29
N ALA A 118 -7.59 -13.21 8.35
CA ALA A 118 -6.15 -13.04 8.27
C ALA A 118 -5.57 -12.40 9.55
N THR A 119 -6.26 -11.41 10.13
CA THR A 119 -5.86 -10.75 11.38
C THR A 119 -5.92 -11.74 12.55
N ALA A 120 -7.01 -12.49 12.68
CA ALA A 120 -7.16 -13.52 13.71
C ALA A 120 -6.08 -14.59 13.58
N LEU A 121 -5.74 -15.01 12.36
CA LEU A 121 -4.66 -15.96 12.10
C LEU A 121 -3.29 -15.40 12.50
N ASN A 122 -2.95 -14.18 12.08
CA ASN A 122 -1.68 -13.53 12.44
C ASN A 122 -1.53 -13.42 13.96
N PHE A 123 -2.58 -12.97 14.64
CA PHE A 123 -2.59 -12.85 16.09
C PHE A 123 -2.41 -14.22 16.78
N THR A 124 -3.13 -15.23 16.31
CA THR A 124 -3.09 -16.58 16.88
C THR A 124 -1.71 -17.22 16.69
N VAL A 125 -1.12 -17.08 15.51
CA VAL A 125 0.23 -17.59 15.20
C VAL A 125 1.28 -16.92 16.09
N LEU A 126 1.20 -15.60 16.28
CA LEU A 126 2.09 -14.88 17.20
C LEU A 126 1.96 -15.37 18.63
N ARG A 127 0.71 -15.51 19.11
CA ARG A 127 0.43 -16.01 20.46
C ARG A 127 0.96 -17.42 20.69
N MET A 128 0.89 -18.28 19.68
CA MET A 128 1.41 -19.65 19.72
C MET A 128 2.94 -19.71 19.63
N ASN A 129 3.62 -18.65 19.17
CA ASN A 129 5.06 -18.63 18.91
C ASN A 129 5.77 -17.42 19.55
N PRO A 130 5.66 -17.19 20.87
CA PRO A 130 6.16 -15.98 21.54
C PRO A 130 7.69 -15.77 21.43
N GLY A 131 8.46 -16.80 21.07
CA GLY A 131 9.92 -16.73 20.89
C GLY A 131 10.42 -16.75 19.43
N LYS A 132 9.54 -16.90 18.43
CA LYS A 132 9.93 -17.00 16.99
C LYS A 132 9.44 -15.80 16.17
N VAL A 133 9.28 -14.66 16.84
CA VAL A 133 8.69 -13.44 16.26
C VAL A 133 9.64 -12.75 15.25
N ARG A 134 10.94 -13.05 15.33
CA ARG A 134 11.97 -12.52 14.44
C ARG A 134 12.70 -13.70 13.76
N PRO A 135 13.07 -13.59 12.48
CA PRO A 135 14.05 -14.49 11.90
C PRO A 135 15.35 -14.40 12.73
N ALA A 136 15.96 -15.55 13.03
CA ALA A 136 17.22 -15.63 13.77
C ALA A 136 18.39 -15.06 12.95
#